data_AF-A0A952WQ20-F1
#
_entry.id   AF-A0A952WQ20-F1
#
_cell.length_a   1.000
_cell.length_b   1.000
_cell.length_c   1.000
_cell.angle_alpha   90.00
_cell.angle_beta   90.00
_cell.angle_gamma   90.00
#
_symmetry.space_group_name_H-M   'P 1'
#
loop_
_entity.id
_entity.type
_entity.pdbx_description
1 polymer ?
#
loop_
_entity_poly.entity_id
_entity_poly.type
_entity_poly.pdbx_seq_one_letter_code
_entity_poly.pdbx_strand_id
1 'polypeptide(L)'
;MIEPSPTTRIAPHLTRGVLHEVVAQSATRPGHIVLRIPNTSYLLSLIPVGPLEIPTGKGLIGVVRARARRVDTTGTGGRFIEPVQGRPRRVQGFVIGTDPGARTITVEAGVPMVCELTDERQFPSDFTPGQFVGFDVMDGATFET
;
A
#
# COMPACT_ATOMS: atom_id res chain seq x y z
N MET A 1 20.11 12.77 21.87
CA MET A 1 19.54 11.43 21.63
C MET A 1 18.17 11.43 22.28
N ILE A 2 17.11 11.54 21.49
CA ILE A 2 15.73 11.49 22.01
C ILE A 2 15.19 10.11 21.63
N GLU A 3 15.22 9.21 22.60
CA GLU A 3 14.41 8.00 22.64
C GLU A 3 13.20 8.28 23.54
N PRO A 4 12.03 7.69 23.26
CA PRO A 4 11.92 6.26 23.03
C PRO A 4 11.45 5.91 21.62
N SER A 5 12.06 4.90 21.00
CA SER A 5 11.45 4.14 19.91
C SER A 5 10.82 2.87 20.48
N PRO A 6 9.53 2.87 20.86
CA PRO A 6 8.79 1.63 20.95
C PRO A 6 8.25 1.32 19.55
N THR A 7 9.10 0.86 18.63
CA THR A 7 8.58 0.17 17.45
C THR A 7 8.69 -1.32 17.71
N THR A 8 7.74 -1.84 18.49
CA THR A 8 7.38 -3.24 18.35
C THR A 8 7.27 -3.54 16.85
N ARG A 9 8.01 -4.55 16.40
CA ARG A 9 7.98 -5.00 15.01
C ARG A 9 6.53 -5.41 14.71
N ILE A 10 5.84 -4.60 13.92
CA ILE A 10 4.52 -4.98 13.39
C ILE A 10 4.74 -5.98 12.26
N ALA A 11 3.70 -6.74 11.94
CA ALA A 11 3.77 -7.68 10.83
C ALA A 11 4.19 -6.95 9.54
N PRO A 12 5.05 -7.54 8.69
CA PRO A 12 5.64 -6.83 7.53
C PRO A 12 4.63 -6.28 6.52
N HIS A 13 3.41 -6.81 6.49
CA HIS A 13 2.32 -6.37 5.61
C HIS A 13 1.48 -5.23 6.20
N LEU A 14 1.73 -4.82 7.45
CA LEU A 14 0.98 -3.76 8.12
C LEU A 14 1.57 -2.39 7.81
N THR A 15 0.69 -1.50 7.37
CA THR A 15 0.92 -0.08 7.17
C THR A 15 0.61 0.69 8.44
N ARG A 16 1.46 1.66 8.78
CA ARG A 16 1.17 2.71 9.75
C ARG A 16 0.84 4.00 9.03
N GLY A 17 -0.27 4.62 9.37
CA GLY A 17 -0.66 5.91 8.82
C GLY A 17 -1.36 6.79 9.84
N VAL A 18 -1.68 8.01 9.44
CA VAL A 18 -2.56 8.93 10.16
C VAL A 18 -3.73 9.25 9.27
N LEU A 19 -4.95 9.13 9.79
CA LEU A 19 -6.16 9.44 9.03
C LEU A 19 -6.18 10.94 8.79
N HIS A 20 -5.98 11.36 7.56
CA HIS A 20 -5.92 12.78 7.22
C HIS A 20 -7.30 13.34 6.93
N GLU A 21 -8.08 12.62 6.12
CA GLU A 21 -9.39 13.05 5.64
C GLU A 21 -10.28 11.83 5.37
N VAL A 22 -11.59 12.00 5.53
CA VAL A 22 -12.61 11.05 5.08
C VAL A 22 -13.48 11.77 4.05
N VAL A 23 -13.47 11.28 2.82
CA VAL A 23 -14.22 11.84 1.70
C VAL A 23 -15.44 10.96 1.45
N ALA A 24 -16.63 11.53 1.60
CA ALA A 24 -17.89 10.84 1.35
C ALA A 24 -18.01 10.40 -0.12
N GLN A 25 -18.78 9.34 -0.38
CA GLN A 25 -19.08 8.94 -1.75
C GLN A 25 -19.81 10.07 -2.49
N SER A 26 -19.52 10.23 -3.78
CA SER A 26 -20.25 11.12 -4.67
C SER A 26 -21.00 10.32 -5.72
N ALA A 27 -21.77 11.00 -6.57
CA ALA A 27 -22.48 10.34 -7.68
C ALA A 27 -21.55 9.60 -8.66
N THR A 28 -20.27 9.99 -8.74
CA THR A 28 -19.32 9.47 -9.73
C THR A 28 -18.10 8.80 -9.13
N ARG A 29 -17.94 8.83 -7.79
CA ARG A 29 -16.75 8.30 -7.12
C ARG A 29 -17.10 7.62 -5.80
N PRO A 30 -16.46 6.47 -5.49
CA PRO A 30 -16.61 5.85 -4.19
C PRO A 30 -16.06 6.77 -3.08
N GLY A 31 -16.59 6.61 -1.87
CA GLY A 31 -16.01 7.20 -0.69
C GLY A 31 -14.60 6.66 -0.47
N HIS A 32 -13.69 7.50 0.01
CA HIS A 32 -12.32 7.12 0.27
C HIS A 32 -11.77 7.87 1.47
N ILE A 33 -10.71 7.33 2.05
CA ILE A 33 -9.90 8.02 3.06
C ILE A 33 -8.64 8.57 2.42
N VAL A 34 -8.09 9.62 3.01
CA VAL A 34 -6.72 10.06 2.74
C VAL A 34 -5.85 9.62 3.90
N LEU A 35 -4.92 8.73 3.62
CA LEU A 35 -3.95 8.22 4.59
C LEU A 35 -2.64 8.97 4.45
N ARG A 36 -2.24 9.70 5.51
CA ARG A 36 -0.92 10.33 5.57
C ARG A 36 0.10 9.34 6.08
N ILE A 37 1.17 9.12 5.32
CA ILE A 37 2.26 8.22 5.73
C ILE A 37 3.30 9.03 6.53
N PRO A 38 3.56 8.68 7.80
CA PRO A 38 4.53 9.41 8.64
C PRO A 38 5.91 9.50 7.99
N ASN A 39 6.58 10.64 8.17
CA ASN A 39 7.92 10.91 7.66
C ASN A 39 8.06 10.87 6.13
N THR A 40 6.95 11.01 5.41
CA THR A 40 6.92 11.14 3.95
C THR A 40 5.94 12.24 3.54
N SER A 41 5.95 12.61 2.26
CA SER A 41 4.95 13.52 1.68
C SER A 41 3.70 12.78 1.16
N TYR A 42 3.60 11.47 1.33
CA TYR A 42 2.50 10.69 0.76
C TYR A 42 1.16 10.97 1.44
N LEU A 43 0.16 11.27 0.61
CA LEU A 43 -1.26 11.33 0.96
C LEU A 43 -2.00 10.35 0.04
N LEU A 44 -2.16 9.11 0.51
CA LEU A 44 -2.72 8.04 -0.31
C LEU A 44 -4.24 8.04 -0.18
N SER A 45 -4.94 8.17 -1.31
CA SER A 45 -6.40 8.00 -1.37
C SER A 45 -6.73 6.52 -1.50
N LEU A 46 -7.38 5.94 -0.48
CA LEU A 46 -7.67 4.51 -0.39
C LEU A 46 -9.15 4.28 -0.05
N ILE A 47 -9.76 3.26 -0.64
CA ILE A 47 -11.15 2.87 -0.32
C ILE A 47 -11.14 2.10 1.01
N PRO A 48 -11.85 2.55 2.05
CA PRO A 48 -11.91 1.82 3.31
C PRO A 48 -12.69 0.51 3.13
N VAL A 49 -12.17 -0.57 3.71
CA VAL A 49 -12.88 -1.85 3.85
C VAL A 49 -13.52 -1.89 5.23
N GLY A 50 -14.83 -1.69 5.29
CA GLY A 50 -15.59 -1.62 6.55
C GLY A 50 -15.64 -0.21 7.17
N PRO A 51 -16.37 -0.06 8.29
CA PRO A 51 -16.52 1.22 8.98
C PRO A 51 -15.20 1.66 9.63
N LEU A 52 -14.86 2.94 9.49
CA LEU A 52 -13.69 3.55 10.13
C LEU A 52 -14.16 4.50 11.24
N GLU A 53 -14.15 4.04 12.49
CA GLU A 53 -14.64 4.82 13.66
C GLU A 53 -13.55 5.72 14.28
N ILE A 54 -12.42 5.89 13.59
CA ILE A 54 -11.26 6.64 14.08
C ILE A 54 -11.40 8.13 13.69
N PRO A 55 -11.22 9.08 14.63
CA PRO A 55 -11.21 10.50 14.28
C PRO A 55 -10.05 10.88 13.36
N THR A 56 -10.25 11.87 12.49
CA THR A 56 -9.19 12.49 11.70
C THR A 56 -8.06 13.00 12.61
N GLY A 57 -6.81 12.88 12.17
CA GLY A 57 -5.60 13.21 12.90
C GLY A 57 -5.08 12.10 13.82
N LYS A 58 -5.80 10.99 13.96
CA LYS A 58 -5.36 9.83 14.77
C LYS A 58 -4.63 8.80 13.91
N GLY A 59 -3.72 8.08 14.55
CA GLY A 59 -2.97 6.99 13.94
C GLY A 59 -3.86 5.77 13.70
N LEU A 60 -3.57 5.05 12.62
CA LEU A 60 -4.18 3.78 12.27
C LEU A 60 -3.11 2.80 11.80
N ILE A 61 -3.39 1.52 12.04
CA ILE A 61 -2.62 0.39 11.55
C ILE A 61 -3.59 -0.46 10.74
N GLY A 62 -3.14 -0.96 9.61
CA GLY A 62 -3.96 -1.78 8.73
C GLY A 62 -3.19 -2.25 7.50
N VAL A 63 -3.88 -2.87 6.56
CA VAL A 63 -3.32 -3.39 5.31
C VAL A 63 -3.75 -2.50 4.16
N VAL A 64 -2.77 -2.00 3.41
CA VAL A 64 -3.03 -1.37 2.11
C VAL A 64 -3.05 -2.48 1.07
N ARG A 65 -4.19 -2.64 0.37
CA ARG A 65 -4.31 -3.62 -0.71
C ARG A 65 -4.42 -2.94 -2.06
N ALA A 66 -3.81 -3.54 -3.06
CA ALA A 66 -3.85 -3.07 -4.43
C ALA A 66 -3.90 -4.24 -5.41
N ARG A 67 -4.32 -3.96 -6.63
CA ARG A 67 -4.30 -4.93 -7.73
C ARG A 67 -3.24 -4.49 -8.72
N ALA A 68 -2.18 -5.27 -8.82
CA ALA A 68 -1.08 -4.98 -9.74
C ALA A 68 -1.46 -5.43 -11.14
N ARG A 69 -1.16 -4.61 -12.14
CA ARG A 69 -1.04 -5.08 -13.53
C ARG A 69 0.20 -6.01 -13.62
N ARG A 70 0.77 -6.17 -14.81
CA ARG A 70 2.01 -6.91 -14.97
C ARG A 70 3.10 -6.31 -14.05
N VAL A 71 3.76 -7.19 -13.31
CA VAL A 71 4.88 -6.86 -12.41
C VAL A 71 6.20 -7.16 -13.09
N ASP A 72 7.03 -6.14 -13.26
CA ASP A 72 8.33 -6.28 -13.88
C ASP A 72 9.44 -6.23 -12.83
N THR A 73 10.47 -7.06 -12.99
CA THR A 73 11.69 -6.93 -12.19
C THR A 73 12.46 -5.71 -12.67
N THR A 74 12.85 -4.84 -11.74
CA THR A 74 13.59 -3.61 -12.04
C THR A 74 14.99 -3.70 -11.45
N GLY A 75 16.00 -3.25 -12.19
CA GLY A 75 17.40 -3.28 -11.73
C GLY A 75 17.91 -1.96 -11.16
N THR A 76 17.16 -0.87 -11.35
CA THR A 76 17.58 0.50 -11.04
C THR A 76 16.37 1.34 -10.59
N GLY A 77 16.63 2.45 -9.89
CA GLY A 77 15.61 3.38 -9.41
C GLY A 77 15.50 3.43 -7.88
N GLY A 78 14.42 4.03 -7.40
CA GLY A 78 14.11 4.18 -5.98
C GLY A 78 12.74 3.60 -5.65
N ARG A 79 12.45 3.48 -4.35
CA ARG A 79 11.11 3.10 -3.87
C ARG A 79 10.16 4.27 -4.00
N PHE A 80 9.01 4.06 -4.63
CA PHE A 80 8.00 5.11 -4.71
C PHE A 80 6.59 4.58 -4.92
N ILE A 81 5.63 5.44 -4.62
CA ILE A 81 4.23 5.33 -5.03
C ILE A 81 3.88 6.62 -5.76
N GLU A 82 3.32 6.51 -6.97
CA GLU A 82 2.86 7.67 -7.72
C GLU A 82 1.34 7.68 -7.86
N PRO A 83 0.71 8.87 -7.78
CA PRO A 83 1.30 10.17 -7.42
C PRO A 83 1.58 10.26 -5.92
N VAL A 84 2.34 11.29 -5.51
CA VAL A 84 2.58 11.59 -4.08
C VAL A 84 1.28 11.88 -3.32
N GLN A 85 0.30 12.48 -4.00
CA GLN A 85 -1.03 12.75 -3.44
C GLN A 85 -2.11 12.22 -4.36
N GLY A 86 -2.94 11.30 -3.86
CA GLY A 86 -4.05 10.70 -4.58
C GLY A 86 -4.05 9.17 -4.56
N ARG A 87 -4.83 8.57 -5.46
CA ARG A 87 -4.92 7.11 -5.60
C ARG A 87 -3.60 6.54 -6.15
N PRO A 88 -3.05 5.45 -5.58
CA PRO A 88 -1.88 4.78 -6.17
C PRO A 88 -2.13 4.38 -7.63
N ARG A 89 -1.17 4.70 -8.50
CA ARG A 89 -1.20 4.38 -9.94
C ARG A 89 0.04 3.63 -10.40
N ARG A 90 1.18 3.90 -9.78
CA ARG A 90 2.43 3.18 -10.03
C ARG A 90 3.16 2.96 -8.73
N VAL A 91 3.75 1.77 -8.60
CA VAL A 91 4.47 1.34 -7.41
C VAL A 91 5.81 0.76 -7.84
N GLN A 92 6.87 1.14 -7.14
CA GLN A 92 8.18 0.52 -7.27
C GLN A 92 8.75 0.27 -5.87
N GLY A 93 9.24 -0.94 -5.61
CA GLY A 93 9.64 -1.34 -4.28
C GLY A 93 10.31 -2.71 -4.22
N PHE A 94 10.68 -3.12 -3.02
CA PHE A 94 11.21 -4.45 -2.78
C PHE A 94 10.10 -5.40 -2.37
N VAL A 95 10.08 -6.59 -2.94
CA VAL A 95 9.26 -7.69 -2.43
C VAL A 95 9.74 -8.03 -1.02
N ILE A 96 8.83 -8.05 -0.04
CA ILE A 96 9.11 -8.41 1.35
C ILE A 96 8.33 -9.65 1.81
N GLY A 97 7.43 -10.17 0.97
CA GLY A 97 6.70 -11.40 1.21
C GLY A 97 5.88 -11.83 -0.01
N THR A 98 5.51 -13.10 -0.05
CA THR A 98 4.67 -13.70 -1.09
C THR A 98 3.60 -14.57 -0.44
N ASP A 99 2.43 -14.64 -1.06
CA ASP A 99 1.33 -15.52 -0.66
C ASP A 99 0.72 -16.18 -1.90
N PRO A 100 1.13 -17.42 -2.22
CA PRO A 100 0.58 -18.19 -3.33
C PRO A 100 -0.93 -18.46 -3.20
N GLY A 101 -1.44 -18.65 -1.98
CA GLY A 101 -2.85 -18.96 -1.73
C GLY A 101 -3.76 -17.77 -2.01
N ALA A 102 -3.32 -16.57 -1.64
CA ALA A 102 -4.02 -15.32 -1.94
C ALA A 102 -3.66 -14.71 -3.29
N ARG A 103 -2.74 -15.30 -4.05
CA ARG A 103 -2.17 -14.76 -5.30
C ARG A 103 -1.62 -13.34 -5.13
N THR A 104 -0.91 -13.09 -4.03
CA THR A 104 -0.36 -11.75 -3.71
C THR A 104 1.14 -11.74 -3.47
N ILE A 105 1.74 -10.57 -3.68
CA ILE A 105 3.07 -10.21 -3.20
C ILE A 105 2.96 -8.98 -2.29
N THR A 106 3.79 -8.89 -1.26
CA THR A 106 3.89 -7.67 -0.43
C THR A 106 5.11 -6.88 -0.86
N VAL A 107 4.91 -5.61 -1.21
CA VAL A 107 5.95 -4.71 -1.73
C VAL A 107 6.17 -3.53 -0.80
N GLU A 108 7.41 -3.31 -0.38
CA GLU A 108 7.85 -2.17 0.40
C GLU A 108 8.24 -1.02 -0.54
N ALA A 109 7.32 -0.05 -0.70
CA ALA A 109 7.45 1.09 -1.63
C ALA A 109 7.53 2.45 -0.91
N GLY A 110 7.97 2.46 0.36
CA GLY A 110 7.82 3.58 1.30
C GLY A 110 6.73 3.30 2.33
N VAL A 111 5.82 2.40 1.99
CA VAL A 111 4.86 1.74 2.87
C VAL A 111 4.60 0.32 2.33
N PRO A 112 4.34 -0.69 3.17
CA PRO A 112 3.96 -2.02 2.71
C PRO A 112 2.62 -2.02 1.96
N MET A 113 2.62 -2.54 0.74
CA MET A 113 1.40 -2.76 -0.04
C MET A 113 1.26 -4.24 -0.37
N VAL A 114 0.10 -4.83 -0.05
CA VAL A 114 -0.24 -6.20 -0.48
C VAL A 114 -0.89 -6.12 -1.85
N CYS A 115 -0.25 -6.72 -2.85
CA CYS A 115 -0.61 -6.57 -4.25
C CYS A 115 -1.05 -7.90 -4.85
N GLU A 116 -2.32 -7.98 -5.29
CA GLU A 116 -2.84 -9.09 -6.07
C GLU A 116 -2.21 -9.08 -7.48
N LEU A 117 -1.71 -10.23 -7.94
CA LEU A 117 -1.19 -10.38 -9.30
C LEU A 117 -2.34 -10.67 -10.27
N THR A 118 -2.68 -9.68 -11.10
CA THR A 118 -3.82 -9.82 -12.04
C THR A 118 -3.45 -10.38 -13.40
N ASP A 119 -2.17 -10.37 -13.77
CA ASP A 119 -1.70 -11.07 -14.97
C ASP A 119 -1.70 -12.58 -14.69
N GLU A 120 -2.50 -13.34 -15.44
CA GLU A 120 -2.66 -14.79 -15.26
C GLU A 120 -1.34 -15.56 -15.39
N ARG A 121 -0.38 -14.99 -16.13
CA ARG A 121 0.93 -15.59 -16.41
C ARG A 121 1.94 -15.40 -15.28
N GLN A 122 1.61 -14.62 -14.26
CA GLN A 122 2.49 -14.33 -13.13
C GLN A 122 1.97 -14.95 -11.85
N PHE A 123 2.84 -15.65 -11.14
CA PHE A 123 2.55 -16.31 -9.89
C PHE A 123 3.40 -15.69 -8.77
N PRO A 124 2.91 -15.68 -7.52
CA PRO A 124 3.73 -15.16 -6.41
C PRO A 124 5.07 -15.88 -6.26
N SER A 125 5.17 -17.15 -6.68
CA SER A 125 6.40 -17.93 -6.71
C SER A 125 7.46 -17.43 -7.70
N ASP A 126 7.08 -16.58 -8.66
CA ASP A 126 8.00 -15.99 -9.63
C ASP A 126 8.82 -14.85 -9.00
N PHE A 127 8.46 -14.44 -7.78
CA PHE A 127 9.07 -13.33 -7.06
C PHE A 127 9.72 -13.81 -5.76
N THR A 128 10.86 -13.22 -5.42
CA THR A 128 11.61 -13.56 -4.20
C THR A 128 11.72 -12.34 -3.28
N PRO A 129 11.61 -12.48 -1.96
CA PRO A 129 11.91 -11.39 -1.04
C PRO A 129 13.30 -10.77 -1.30
N GLY A 130 13.37 -9.45 -1.30
CA GLY A 130 14.56 -8.68 -1.70
C GLY A 130 14.64 -8.36 -3.19
N GLN A 131 13.79 -8.96 -4.03
CA GLN A 131 13.71 -8.62 -5.45
C GLN A 131 13.06 -7.24 -5.63
N PHE A 132 13.67 -6.42 -6.49
CA PHE A 132 13.18 -5.08 -6.78
C PHE A 132 12.21 -5.13 -7.96
N VAL A 133 11.00 -4.62 -7.78
CA VAL A 133 9.90 -4.75 -8.73
C VAL A 133 9.19 -3.43 -8.95
N GLY A 134 8.61 -3.26 -10.13
CA GLY A 134 7.77 -2.11 -10.48
C GLY A 134 6.54 -2.54 -11.25
N PHE A 135 5.42 -1.84 -11.03
CA PHE A 135 4.15 -2.12 -11.70
C PHE A 135 3.20 -0.93 -11.65
N ASP A 136 2.28 -0.92 -12.60
CA ASP A 136 1.10 -0.06 -12.54
C ASP A 136 0.00 -0.71 -11.70
N VAL A 137 -0.75 0.13 -11.00
CA VAL A 137 -1.83 -0.26 -10.08
C VAL A 137 -3.18 0.00 -10.75
N MET A 138 -4.09 -0.96 -10.64
CA MET A 138 -5.47 -0.77 -11.07
C MET A 138 -6.22 0.14 -10.09
N ASP A 139 -7.31 0.74 -10.56
CA ASP A 139 -8.18 1.54 -9.69
C ASP A 139 -8.77 0.69 -8.55
N GLY A 140 -8.96 1.32 -7.39
CA GLY A 140 -9.63 0.69 -6.24
C GLY A 140 -8.71 0.11 -5.17
N ALA A 141 -7.50 0.66 -5.00
CA ALA A 141 -6.67 0.35 -3.85
C ALA A 141 -7.41 0.63 -2.53
N THR A 142 -7.29 -0.28 -1.56
CA THR A 142 -8.08 -0.28 -0.33
C THR A 142 -7.22 -0.15 0.92
N PHE A 143 -7.87 0.18 2.04
CA PHE A 143 -7.31 0.12 3.37
C PHE A 143 -8.23 -0.68 4.30
N GLU A 144 -7.67 -1.65 5.01
CA GLU A 144 -8.36 -2.55 5.93
C GLU A 144 -7.67 -2.48 7.29
N THR A 145 -8.38 -2.12 8.37
CA THR A 145 -7.82 -2.05 9.74
C THR A 145 -7.70 -3.41 10.39
#